data_AF-A0A3D0S5K6-F1
#
_entry.id   AF-A0A3D0S5K6-F1
#
_cell.length_a   1.000
_cell.length_b   1.000
_cell.length_c   1.000
_cell.angle_alpha   90.00
_cell.angle_beta   90.00
_cell.angle_gamma   90.00
#
_symmetry.space_group_name_H-M   'P 1'
#
loop_
_entity.id
_entity.type
_entity.pdbx_description
1 polymer ?
#
loop_
_entity_poly.entity_id
_entity_poly.type
_entity_poly.pdbx_seq_one_letter_code
_entity_poly.pdbx_strand_id
1 'polypeptide(L)' 'GLGKTHLLHAIGHYVRSLYTGAKVRYVSSEEFTNEFINAIRDDKQDSFKRRYRDVDVLLIDDIQF' A
#
# COMPACT_ATOMS: atom_id res chain seq x y z
N GLY A 1 13.46 -3.07 -15.54
CA GLY A 1 13.57 -1.76 -14.88
C GLY A 1 13.12 -0.63 -15.79
N LEU A 2 11.82 -0.54 -16.10
CA LEU A 2 11.24 0.56 -16.88
C LEU A 2 10.80 1.75 -15.99
N GLY A 3 11.19 1.74 -14.72
CA GLY A 3 10.91 2.85 -13.78
C GLY A 3 9.54 2.81 -13.11
N LYS A 4 8.75 1.73 -13.21
CA LYS A 4 7.41 1.63 -12.58
C LYS A 4 7.43 1.90 -11.07
N THR A 5 8.23 1.12 -10.34
CA THR A 5 8.46 1.30 -8.90
C THR A 5 8.94 2.71 -8.58
N HIS A 6 9.88 3.23 -9.38
CA HIS A 6 10.42 4.58 -9.18
C HIS A 6 9.32 5.66 -9.32
N LEU A 7 8.49 5.57 -10.36
CA LEU A 7 7.37 6.48 -10.57
C LEU A 7 6.33 6.37 -9.44
N LEU A 8 6.04 5.15 -8.99
CA LEU A 8 5.09 4.92 -7.92
C LEU A 8 5.57 5.56 -6.61
N HIS A 9 6.85 5.39 -6.26
CA HIS A 9 7.46 6.08 -5.13
C HIS A 9 7.47 7.61 -5.31
N ALA A 10 7.76 8.11 -6.52
CA ALA A 10 7.75 9.54 -6.80
C ALA A 10 6.37 10.17 -6.57
N ILE A 11 5.28 9.48 -6.95
CA ILE A 11 3.90 9.91 -6.64
C ILE A 11 3.70 10.03 -5.14
N GLY A 12 4.11 9.01 -4.37
CA GLY A 12 3.98 9.03 -2.90
C GLY A 12 4.76 10.17 -2.24
N HIS A 13 5.99 10.43 -2.71
CA HIS A 13 6.80 11.56 -2.23
C HIS A 13 6.17 12.90 -2.60
N TYR A 14 5.67 13.04 -3.82
CA TYR A 14 5.02 14.26 -4.27
C TYR A 14 3.77 14.59 -3.45
N VAL A 15 2.90 13.61 -3.20
CA VAL A 15 1.73 13.76 -2.31
C VAL A 15 2.14 14.26 -0.93
N ARG A 16 3.17 13.66 -0.31
CA ARG A 16 3.65 14.08 1.01
C ARG A 16 4.26 15.48 1.02
N SER A 17 4.83 15.92 -0.11
CA SER A 17 5.37 17.29 -0.23
C SER A 17 4.28 18.36 -0.30
N LEU A 18 3.11 18.03 -0.87
CA LEU A 18 1.97 18.94 -0.96
C LEU A 18 1.06 18.90 0.26
N TYR A 19 0.92 17.72 0.88
CA TYR A 19 -0.01 17.47 1.98
C TYR A 19 0.73 16.86 3.17
N THR A 20 1.17 17.72 4.09
CA THR A 20 2.06 17.36 5.22
C THR A 20 1.47 16.32 6.19
N GLY A 21 0.16 16.05 6.12
CA GLY A 21 -0.55 15.06 6.93
C GLY A 21 -1.06 13.82 6.18
N ALA A 22 -0.86 13.73 4.86
CA ALA A 22 -1.42 12.63 4.08
C ALA A 22 -0.82 11.28 4.48
N LYS A 23 -1.69 10.32 4.79
CA LYS A 23 -1.35 8.92 5.05
C LYS A 23 -1.13 8.21 3.72
N VAL A 24 0.12 8.16 3.26
CA VAL A 24 0.52 7.44 2.05
C VAL A 24 1.10 6.08 2.43
N ARG A 25 0.55 5.00 1.86
CA ARG A 25 1.06 3.64 2.04
C ARG A 25 1.47 3.03 0.71
N TYR A 26 2.69 2.53 0.66
CA TYR A 26 3.19 1.69 -0.42
C TYR A 26 3.20 0.22 0.04
N VAL A 27 2.88 -0.70 -0.85
CA VAL A 27 2.92 -2.14 -0.61
C VAL A 27 3.18 -2.87 -1.94
N SER A 28 3.89 -4.00 -1.92
CA SER A 28 3.90 -4.90 -3.08
C SER A 28 2.64 -5.78 -3.08
N SER A 29 2.25 -6.29 -4.25
CA SER A 29 1.12 -7.22 -4.34
C SER A 29 1.35 -8.52 -3.57
N GLU A 30 2.60 -8.99 -3.48
CA GLU A 30 2.99 -10.14 -2.66
C GLU A 30 2.81 -9.86 -1.16
N GLU A 31 3.31 -8.72 -0.67
CA GLU A 31 3.16 -8.33 0.74
C GLU A 31 1.69 -8.15 1.11
N PHE A 32 0.89 -7.52 0.24
CA PHE A 32 -0.56 -7.39 0.42
C PHE A 32 -1.23 -8.77 0.56
N THR A 33 -0.91 -9.69 -0.34
CA THR A 33 -1.48 -11.04 -0.34
C THR A 33 -1.09 -11.81 0.91
N ASN A 34 0.17 -11.73 1.33
CA ASN A 34 0.65 -12.36 2.56
C ASN A 34 0.00 -11.76 3.81
N GLU A 35 -0.09 -10.43 3.93
CA GLU A 35 -0.81 -9.77 5.02
C GLU A 35 -2.29 -10.19 5.04
N PHE A 36 -2.92 -10.36 3.88
CA PHE A 36 -4.32 -10.78 3.76
C PHE A 36 -4.55 -12.21 4.23
N ILE A 37 -3.74 -13.16 3.75
CA ILE A 37 -3.80 -14.57 4.13
C ILE A 37 -3.60 -14.71 5.64
N ASN A 38 -2.61 -14.02 6.20
CA ASN A 38 -2.34 -14.03 7.63
C ASN A 38 -3.51 -13.43 8.43
N ALA A 39 -4.13 -12.36 7.93
CA ALA A 39 -5.29 -11.76 8.59
C ALA A 39 -6.52 -12.68 8.61
N ILE A 40 -6.71 -13.51 7.59
CA ILE A 40 -7.75 -14.54 7.61
C ILE A 40 -7.40 -15.63 8.63
N ARG A 41 -6.15 -16.12 8.61
CA ARG A 41 -5.69 -17.20 9.50
C ARG A 41 -5.80 -16.83 10.97
N ASP A 42 -5.47 -15.59 11.32
CA ASP A 42 -5.41 -15.10 12.69
C ASP A 42 -6.71 -14.43 13.18
N ASP A 43 -7.78 -14.46 12.38
CA ASP A 43 -9.04 -13.73 12.64
C ASP A 43 -8.84 -12.22 12.87
N LYS A 44 -7.89 -11.62 12.14
CA LYS A 44 -7.50 -10.19 12.20
C LYS A 44 -7.94 -9.40 10.98
N GLN A 45 -8.99 -9.84 10.31
CA GLN A 45 -9.48 -9.25 9.04
C GLN A 45 -9.81 -7.77 9.18
N ASP A 46 -10.36 -7.33 10.31
CA ASP A 46 -10.68 -5.91 10.53
C ASP A 46 -9.45 -5.04 10.71
N SER A 47 -8.39 -5.57 11.33
CA SER A 47 -7.11 -4.87 11.44
C SER A 47 -6.48 -4.69 10.05
N PHE A 48 -6.49 -5.75 9.24
CA PHE A 48 -6.07 -5.69 7.84
C PHE A 48 -6.86 -4.63 7.06
N LYS A 49 -8.20 -4.66 7.12
CA LYS A 49 -9.03 -3.66 6.46
C LYS A 49 -8.68 -2.24 6.89
N ARG A 50 -8.53 -1.96 8.20
CA ARG A 50 -8.12 -0.63 8.69
C ARG A 50 -6.76 -0.24 8.12
N ARG A 51 -5.77 -1.12 8.17
CA ARG A 51 -4.40 -0.86 7.70
C ARG A 51 -4.31 -0.50 6.21
N TYR A 52 -5.23 -1.01 5.39
CA TYR A 52 -5.27 -0.73 3.94
C TYR A 52 -6.36 0.26 3.52
N ARG A 53 -7.32 0.60 4.38
CA ARG A 53 -8.40 1.56 4.09
C ARG A 53 -8.32 2.88 4.86
N ASP A 54 -7.62 2.93 5.99
CA ASP A 54 -7.35 4.17 6.74
C ASP A 54 -6.08 4.87 6.21
N VAL A 55 -6.05 5.09 4.89
CA VAL A 55 -4.98 5.79 4.18
C VAL A 55 -5.59 6.72 3.14
N ASP A 56 -4.96 7.87 2.91
CA ASP A 56 -5.39 8.82 1.88
C ASP A 56 -4.93 8.37 0.48
N VAL A 57 -3.78 7.69 0.41
CA VAL A 57 -3.23 7.13 -0.82
C VAL A 57 -2.67 5.74 -0.56
N LEU A 58 -3.16 4.76 -1.31
CA LEU A 58 -2.63 3.40 -1.34
C LEU A 58 -1.94 3.15 -2.69
N LEU A 59 -0.65 2.88 -2.66
CA LEU A 59 0.19 2.57 -3.81
C LEU A 59 0.51 1.07 -3.77
N ILE A 60 0.09 0.35 -4.80
CA ILE A 60 0.33 -1.09 -4.92
C ILE A 60 1.25 -1.31 -6.12
N ASP A 61 2.42 -1.91 -5.89
CA ASP A 61 3.36 -2.25 -6.97
C ASP A 61 3.25 -3.71 -7.40
N ASP A 62 3.75 -3.97 -8.61
CA ASP A 62 3.90 -5.30 -9.21
C ASP A 62 2.64 -6.18 -9.07
N ILE A 63 1.46 -5.63 -9.43
CA ILE A 63 0.22 -6.41 -9.56
C ILE A 63 0.40 -7.43 -10.68
N GLN A 64 0.53 -8.70 -10.28
CA GLN A 64 0.51 -9.86 -11.17
C GLN A 64 -0.96 -10.28 -11.35
N PHE A 65 -1.41 -10.36 -12.59
CA PHE A 65 -2.72 -10.94 -12.94
C PHE A 65 -2.60 -12.44 -13.17
#